data_AF-A0A535QCP5-F1
#
_entry.id   AF-A0A535QCP5-F1
#
_cell.length_a   1.000
_cell.length_b   1.000
_cell.length_c   1.000
_cell.angle_alpha   90.00
_cell.angle_beta   90.00
_cell.angle_gamma   90.00
#
_symmetry.space_group_name_H-M   'P 1'
#
loop_
_entity.id
_entity.type
_entity.pdbx_description
1 polymer ?
#
loop_
_entity_poly.entity_id
_entity_poly.type
_entity_poly.pdbx_seq_one_letter_code
_entity_poly.pdbx_strand_id
1 'polypeptide(L)'
;MRRLGLIVAILVLTVDALYVWYIVFGQQGASDLPLRVPFVASYLVLISVCALLSSWLPDRTWRLALLGASTAGLLLVGFFALMSIGLPLFVMGLVGAVALARQISDATLRRTAAAVSVAGMVAAIVVLLAGFEITARIIACAPGAVSGSGSGSGFLSGSYTYTCQNGRAIVTWQ
;
A
#
# COMPACT_ATOMS: atom_id res chain seq x y z
N MET A 1 8.03 7.55 21.47
CA MET A 1 7.23 7.27 20.25
C MET A 1 7.46 8.27 19.12
N ARG A 2 7.72 9.56 19.41
CA ARG A 2 7.98 10.60 18.39
C ARG A 2 9.08 10.26 17.37
N ARG A 3 10.18 9.65 17.81
CA ARG A 3 11.27 9.18 16.93
C ARG A 3 10.87 8.00 16.03
N LEU A 4 9.93 7.17 16.48
CA LEU A 4 9.58 5.93 15.81
C LEU A 4 8.75 6.19 14.55
N GLY A 5 7.74 7.06 14.62
CA GLY A 5 6.97 7.47 13.44
C GLY A 5 7.81 8.19 12.38
N LEU A 6 8.83 8.95 12.82
CA LEU A 6 9.79 9.59 11.92
C LEU A 6 10.71 8.57 11.25
N ILE A 7 11.24 7.58 11.99
CA ILE A 7 12.04 6.48 11.42
C ILE A 7 11.21 5.68 10.42
N VAL A 8 9.95 5.34 10.75
CA VAL A 8 9.03 4.65 9.85
C VAL A 8 8.84 5.48 8.58
N ALA A 9 8.52 6.77 8.71
CA ALA A 9 8.27 7.63 7.56
C ALA A 9 9.49 7.74 6.65
N ILE A 10 10.68 7.97 7.20
CA ILE A 10 11.93 8.02 6.43
C ILE A 10 12.18 6.70 5.72
N LEU A 11 12.08 5.57 6.44
CA LEU A 11 12.34 4.26 5.84
C LEU A 11 11.39 3.97 4.69
N VAL A 12 10.09 4.23 4.88
CA VAL A 12 9.06 4.01 3.87
C VAL A 12 9.31 4.88 2.64
N LEU A 13 9.63 6.17 2.84
CA LEU A 13 9.95 7.08 1.74
C LEU A 13 11.22 6.65 0.99
N THR A 14 12.25 6.17 1.69
CA THR A 14 13.47 5.65 1.05
C THR A 14 13.15 4.42 0.21
N VAL A 15 12.34 3.50 0.75
CA VAL A 15 11.90 2.30 0.04
C VAL A 15 11.08 2.66 -1.19
N ASP A 16 10.17 3.62 -1.05
CA ASP A 16 9.32 4.09 -2.14
C ASP A 16 10.12 4.79 -3.25
N ALA A 17 11.08 5.65 -2.88
CA ALA A 17 11.98 6.29 -3.83
C ALA A 17 12.83 5.26 -4.59
N LEU A 18 13.35 4.23 -3.90
CA LEU A 18 14.09 3.13 -4.54
C LEU A 18 13.20 2.32 -5.49
N TYR A 19 11.94 2.09 -5.11
CA TYR A 19 10.97 1.39 -5.95
C TYR A 19 10.69 2.18 -7.24
N VAL A 20 10.35 3.47 -7.13
CA VAL A 20 10.12 4.34 -8.30
C VAL A 20 11.36 4.43 -9.16
N TRP A 21 12.54 4.61 -8.55
CA TRP A 21 13.81 4.64 -9.28
C TRP A 21 14.05 3.34 -10.07
N TYR A 22 13.86 2.18 -9.42
CA TYR A 22 14.04 0.88 -10.07
C TYR A 22 13.10 0.69 -11.25
N ILE A 23 11.84 1.11 -11.15
CA ILE A 23 10.89 1.00 -12.26
C ILE A 23 11.25 1.97 -13.39
N VAL A 24 11.48 3.25 -13.09
CA VAL A 24 11.72 4.28 -14.12
C VAL A 24 13.03 4.04 -14.87
N PHE A 25 14.10 3.67 -14.16
CA PHE A 25 15.43 3.53 -14.76
C PHE A 25 15.82 2.08 -15.08
N GLY A 26 15.28 1.10 -14.34
CA GLY A 26 15.62 -0.31 -14.49
C GLY A 26 14.66 -1.10 -15.39
N GLN A 27 13.39 -0.70 -15.48
CA GLN A 27 12.40 -1.34 -16.37
C GLN A 27 11.93 -0.36 -17.44
N GLN A 28 12.76 -0.18 -18.48
CA GLN A 28 12.44 0.63 -19.67
C GLN A 28 11.27 0.05 -20.52
N GLY A 29 10.67 -1.07 -20.11
CA GLY A 29 9.50 -1.66 -20.74
C GLY A 29 8.22 -1.07 -20.15
N ALA A 30 7.40 -0.43 -20.99
CA ALA A 30 6.07 0.03 -20.62
C ALA A 30 5.31 -1.13 -19.96
N SER A 31 4.98 -0.99 -18.68
CA SER A 31 4.17 -1.98 -17.97
C SER A 31 2.74 -1.90 -18.49
N ASP A 32 2.12 -3.05 -18.79
CA ASP A 32 0.75 -3.13 -19.29
C ASP A 32 -0.29 -2.52 -18.31
N LEU A 33 0.10 -2.31 -17.04
CA LEU A 33 -0.67 -1.61 -16.01
C LEU A 33 0.02 -0.29 -15.60
N PRO A 34 -0.09 0.79 -16.41
CA PRO A 34 0.68 2.02 -16.21
C PRO A 34 0.32 2.75 -14.90
N LEU A 35 -0.89 2.54 -14.37
CA LEU A 35 -1.37 3.24 -13.18
C LEU A 35 -1.07 2.49 -11.87
N ARG A 36 -0.69 1.21 -11.93
CA ARG A 36 -0.47 0.42 -10.71
C ARG A 36 0.74 0.91 -9.92
N VAL A 37 1.84 1.19 -10.61
CA VAL A 37 3.08 1.70 -10.01
C VAL A 37 2.88 3.06 -9.33
N PRO A 38 2.35 4.12 -10.00
CA PRO A 38 2.13 5.41 -9.34
C PRO A 38 1.07 5.34 -8.23
N PHE A 39 0.09 4.44 -8.33
CA PHE A 39 -0.85 4.20 -7.25
C PHE A 39 -0.16 3.66 -5.99
N VAL A 40 0.64 2.59 -6.13
CA VAL A 40 1.35 2.01 -4.98
C VAL A 40 2.31 3.04 -4.35
N ALA A 41 3.01 3.82 -5.18
CA ALA A 41 3.92 4.85 -4.68
C ALA A 41 3.18 5.96 -3.92
N SER A 42 2.12 6.53 -4.51
CA SER A 42 1.30 7.54 -3.83
C SER A 42 0.64 7.01 -2.55
N TYR A 43 0.25 5.75 -2.52
CA TYR A 43 -0.25 5.09 -1.31
C TYR A 43 0.83 4.98 -0.22
N LEU A 44 2.06 4.58 -0.57
CA LEU A 44 3.17 4.53 0.39
C LEU A 44 3.53 5.92 0.94
N VAL A 45 3.49 6.96 0.10
CA VAL A 45 3.63 8.35 0.54
C VAL A 45 2.53 8.69 1.54
N LEU A 46 1.26 8.40 1.24
CA LEU A 46 0.15 8.65 2.16
C LEU A 46 0.35 7.95 3.50
N ILE A 47 0.75 6.68 3.49
CA ILE A 47 1.02 5.88 4.70
C ILE A 47 2.20 6.44 5.50
N SER A 48 3.25 6.92 4.83
CA SER A 48 4.40 7.56 5.50
C SER A 48 4.00 8.89 6.16
N VAL A 49 3.13 9.68 5.53
CA VAL A 49 2.55 10.90 6.10
C VAL A 49 1.69 10.55 7.31
N CYS A 50 0.84 9.51 7.23
CA CYS A 50 0.08 9.03 8.39
C CYS A 50 0.98 8.62 9.56
N ALA A 51 2.06 7.88 9.28
CA ALA A 51 3.03 7.49 10.30
C ALA A 51 3.72 8.72 10.92
N LEU A 52 4.09 9.71 10.12
CA LEU A 52 4.71 10.95 10.58
C LEU A 52 3.74 11.79 11.43
N LEU A 53 2.51 12.00 10.96
CA LEU A 53 1.48 12.77 11.65
C LEU A 53 1.10 12.11 12.97
N SER A 54 1.06 10.78 13.03
CA SER A 54 0.84 10.05 14.28
C SER A 54 1.89 10.43 15.35
N SER A 55 3.09 10.83 14.94
CA SER A 55 4.15 11.20 15.86
C SER A 55 4.09 12.65 16.37
N TRP A 56 3.34 13.51 15.67
CA TRP A 56 3.28 14.96 15.93
C TRP A 56 1.95 15.42 16.52
N LEU A 57 0.85 14.72 16.24
CA LEU A 57 -0.47 15.14 16.71
C LEU A 57 -0.63 14.96 18.24
N PRO A 58 -1.13 15.98 18.96
CA PRO A 58 -1.39 15.89 20.40
C PRO A 58 -2.61 15.01 20.72
N ASP A 59 -3.59 14.94 19.81
CA ASP A 59 -4.83 14.18 20.01
C ASP A 59 -4.59 12.67 19.94
N ARG A 60 -4.88 11.99 21.06
CA ARG A 60 -4.69 10.53 21.20
C ARG A 60 -5.55 9.74 20.20
N THR A 61 -6.76 10.22 19.90
CA THR A 61 -7.69 9.60 18.95
C THR A 61 -7.12 9.57 17.53
N TRP A 62 -6.73 10.74 17.00
CA TRP A 62 -6.13 10.83 15.66
C TRP A 62 -4.83 10.07 15.57
N ARG A 63 -4.00 10.12 16.61
CA ARG A 63 -2.77 9.35 16.67
C ARG A 63 -2.99 7.85 16.52
N LEU A 64 -3.97 7.29 17.24
CA LEU A 64 -4.30 5.86 17.18
C LEU A 64 -4.90 5.47 15.83
N ALA A 65 -5.76 6.32 15.25
CA ALA A 65 -6.32 6.09 13.92
C ALA A 65 -5.23 6.08 12.84
N LEU A 66 -4.36 7.09 12.83
CA LEU A 66 -3.27 7.21 11.86
C LEU A 66 -2.22 6.10 12.02
N LEU A 67 -1.89 5.73 13.26
CA LEU A 67 -1.00 4.61 13.53
C LEU A 67 -1.61 3.27 13.10
N GLY A 68 -2.91 3.08 13.33
CA GLY A 68 -3.66 1.93 12.83
C GLY A 68 -3.63 1.85 11.31
N ALA A 69 -3.95 2.95 10.64
CA ALA A 69 -3.90 3.08 9.19
C ALA A 69 -2.51 2.75 8.63
N SER A 70 -1.45 3.35 9.19
CA SER A 70 -0.09 3.10 8.72
C SER A 70 0.35 1.67 8.96
N THR A 71 -0.01 1.08 10.10
CA THR A 71 0.33 -0.31 10.45
C THR A 71 -0.30 -1.29 9.48
N ALA A 72 -1.61 -1.19 9.24
CA ALA A 72 -2.30 -2.07 8.30
C ALA A 72 -1.78 -1.89 6.87
N GLY A 73 -1.57 -0.64 6.43
CA GLY A 73 -1.06 -0.36 5.10
C GLY A 73 0.34 -0.95 4.86
N LEU A 74 1.25 -0.79 5.83
CA LEU A 74 2.61 -1.35 5.74
C LEU A 74 2.63 -2.88 5.80
N LEU A 75 1.78 -3.49 6.63
CA LEU A 75 1.69 -4.95 6.70
C LEU A 75 1.15 -5.55 5.41
N LEU A 76 0.09 -4.97 4.83
CA LEU A 76 -0.49 -5.48 3.59
C LEU A 76 0.43 -5.28 2.39
N VAL A 77 0.94 -4.07 2.18
CA VAL A 77 1.87 -3.81 1.07
C VAL A 77 3.16 -4.58 1.26
N GLY A 78 3.67 -4.63 2.49
CA GLY A 78 4.83 -5.45 2.85
C GLY A 78 4.61 -6.92 2.53
N PHE A 79 3.45 -7.48 2.92
CA PHE A 79 3.06 -8.86 2.63
C PHE A 79 2.99 -9.14 1.12
N PHE A 80 2.31 -8.30 0.35
CA PHE A 80 2.20 -8.47 -1.09
C PHE A 80 3.53 -8.32 -1.83
N ALA A 81 4.47 -7.55 -1.28
CA ALA A 81 5.79 -7.31 -1.88
C ALA A 81 6.93 -8.09 -1.21
N LEU A 82 6.63 -9.10 -0.36
CA LEU A 82 7.62 -9.80 0.48
C LEU A 82 8.85 -10.30 -0.27
N MET A 83 8.67 -10.74 -1.53
CA MET A 83 9.72 -11.34 -2.35
C MET A 83 10.71 -10.33 -2.97
N SER A 84 10.59 -9.03 -2.69
CA SER A 84 11.53 -8.04 -3.22
C SER A 84 11.74 -6.87 -2.25
N ILE A 85 10.82 -5.90 -2.24
CA ILE A 85 10.94 -4.64 -1.50
C ILE A 85 10.06 -4.64 -0.23
N GLY A 86 9.18 -5.62 -0.09
CA GLY A 86 8.17 -5.67 0.97
C GLY A 86 8.68 -6.10 2.34
N LEU A 87 9.82 -6.80 2.44
CA LEU A 87 10.36 -7.24 3.73
C LEU A 87 10.61 -6.08 4.72
N PRO A 88 11.33 -4.99 4.36
CA PRO A 88 11.51 -3.86 5.27
C PRO A 88 10.18 -3.17 5.61
N LEU A 89 9.24 -3.06 4.67
CA LEU A 89 7.91 -2.49 4.92
C LEU A 89 7.12 -3.35 5.92
N PHE A 90 7.16 -4.67 5.76
CA PHE A 90 6.50 -5.62 6.64
C PHE A 90 7.05 -5.57 8.06
N VAL A 91 8.39 -5.52 8.20
CA VAL A 91 9.04 -5.36 9.51
C VAL A 91 8.60 -4.07 10.18
N MET A 92 8.56 -2.95 9.46
CA MET A 92 8.09 -1.68 10.03
C MET A 92 6.60 -1.71 10.38
N GLY A 93 5.79 -2.44 9.60
CA GLY A 93 4.40 -2.74 9.94
C GLY A 93 4.28 -3.49 11.28
N LEU A 94 5.10 -4.52 11.51
CA LEU A 94 5.12 -5.26 12.79
C LEU A 94 5.52 -4.37 13.97
N VAL A 95 6.54 -3.52 13.79
CA VAL A 95 6.95 -2.55 14.82
C VAL A 95 5.79 -1.59 15.13
N GLY A 96 5.07 -1.13 14.11
CA GLY A 96 3.85 -0.33 14.24
C GLY A 96 2.75 -1.05 15.04
N ALA A 97 2.53 -2.34 14.76
CA ALA A 97 1.55 -3.16 15.46
C ALA A 97 1.88 -3.33 16.95
N VAL A 98 3.15 -3.57 17.29
CA VAL A 98 3.61 -3.63 18.69
C VAL A 98 3.43 -2.28 19.39
N ALA A 99 3.79 -1.17 18.72
CA ALA A 99 3.61 0.16 19.28
C ALA A 99 2.12 0.49 19.52
N LEU A 100 1.25 0.07 18.60
CA LEU A 100 -0.20 0.23 18.72
C LEU A 100 -0.76 -0.62 19.87
N ALA A 101 -0.37 -1.88 19.98
CA ALA A 101 -0.80 -2.78 21.05
C ALA A 101 -0.42 -2.24 22.44
N ARG A 102 0.79 -1.65 22.58
CA ARG A 102 1.21 -0.97 23.81
C ARG A 102 0.35 0.26 24.10
N GLN A 103 0.11 1.12 23.10
CA GLN A 103 -0.71 2.33 23.29
C GLN A 103 -2.17 2.05 23.66
N ILE A 104 -2.75 0.98 23.12
CA ILE A 104 -4.09 0.49 23.49
C ILE A 104 -4.05 -0.06 24.92
N SER A 105 -3.02 -0.84 25.25
CA SER A 105 -2.88 -1.45 26.58
C SER A 105 -2.80 -0.42 27.70
N ASP A 106 -2.16 0.73 27.44
CA ASP A 106 -1.99 1.86 28.35
C ASP A 106 -3.16 2.87 28.33
N ALA A 107 -4.25 2.58 27.61
CA ALA A 107 -5.42 3.45 27.54
C ALA A 107 -6.40 3.17 28.70
N THR A 108 -6.93 4.24 29.29
CA THR A 108 -7.98 4.16 30.32
C THR A 108 -9.26 3.52 29.78
N LEU A 109 -9.61 3.82 28.52
CA LEU A 109 -10.67 3.15 27.77
C LEU A 109 -10.09 2.34 26.60
N ARG A 110 -9.68 1.10 26.90
CA ARG A 110 -9.13 0.16 25.90
C ARG A 110 -10.05 -0.05 24.69
N ARG A 111 -11.35 -0.17 24.91
CA ARG A 111 -12.33 -0.50 23.86
C ARG A 111 -12.47 0.61 22.82
N THR A 112 -12.49 1.87 23.24
CA THR A 112 -12.56 3.02 22.32
C THR A 112 -11.23 3.22 21.60
N ALA A 113 -10.10 3.07 22.29
CA ALA A 113 -8.77 3.12 21.68
C ALA A 113 -8.59 2.05 20.59
N ALA A 114 -9.04 0.82 20.84
CA ALA A 114 -9.03 -0.26 19.86
C ALA A 114 -9.97 0.07 18.68
N ALA A 115 -11.21 0.48 18.93
CA ALA A 115 -12.17 0.79 17.86
C ALA A 115 -11.66 1.88 16.91
N VAL A 116 -11.05 2.95 17.44
CA VAL A 116 -10.47 4.04 16.65
C VAL A 116 -9.29 3.55 15.80
N SER A 117 -8.43 2.71 16.35
CA SER A 117 -7.32 2.14 15.59
C SER A 117 -7.79 1.21 14.47
N VAL A 118 -8.84 0.41 14.73
CA VAL A 118 -9.46 -0.46 13.74
C VAL A 118 -10.11 0.37 12.63
N ALA A 119 -10.78 1.47 12.97
CA ALA A 119 -11.33 2.38 11.97
C ALA A 119 -10.24 2.90 11.02
N GLY A 120 -9.07 3.28 11.56
CA GLY A 120 -7.90 3.66 10.75
C GLY A 120 -7.39 2.52 9.87
N MET A 121 -7.28 1.30 10.40
CA MET A 121 -6.87 0.12 9.62
C MET A 121 -7.84 -0.14 8.46
N VAL A 122 -9.14 -0.18 8.74
CA VAL A 122 -10.18 -0.42 7.73
C VAL A 122 -10.13 0.64 6.65
N ALA A 123 -9.97 1.92 7.01
CA ALA A 123 -9.84 2.99 6.03
C ALA A 123 -8.65 2.78 5.08
N ALA A 124 -7.47 2.43 5.61
CA ALA A 124 -6.29 2.15 4.79
C ALA A 124 -6.50 0.93 3.86
N ILE A 125 -7.11 -0.13 4.38
CA ILE A 125 -7.43 -1.34 3.61
C ILE A 125 -8.39 -1.01 2.46
N VAL A 126 -9.47 -0.27 2.74
CA VAL A 126 -10.46 0.11 1.72
C VAL A 126 -9.81 0.93 0.62
N VAL A 127 -8.96 1.91 0.97
CA VAL A 127 -8.24 2.72 -0.03
C VAL A 127 -7.32 1.85 -0.88
N LEU A 128 -6.59 0.92 -0.26
CA LEU A 128 -5.68 0.01 -0.97
C LEU A 128 -6.44 -0.89 -1.95
N LEU A 129 -7.50 -1.55 -1.49
CA LEU A 129 -8.31 -2.47 -2.31
C LEU A 129 -9.03 -1.72 -3.44
N ALA A 130 -9.63 -0.56 -3.15
CA ALA A 130 -10.29 0.25 -4.16
C ALA A 130 -9.31 0.71 -5.24
N GLY A 131 -8.12 1.15 -4.86
CA GLY A 131 -7.13 1.57 -5.84
C GLY A 131 -6.54 0.42 -6.65
N PHE A 132 -6.37 -0.78 -6.08
CA PHE A 132 -6.03 -1.96 -6.88
C PHE A 132 -7.14 -2.34 -7.87
N GLU A 133 -8.40 -2.28 -7.46
CA GLU A 133 -9.54 -2.53 -8.34
C GLU A 133 -9.64 -1.51 -9.48
N ILE A 134 -9.39 -0.22 -9.20
CA ILE A 134 -9.39 0.84 -10.23
C ILE A 134 -8.22 0.66 -11.20
N THR A 135 -7.02 0.40 -10.68
CA THR A 135 -5.81 0.23 -11.51
C THR A 135 -5.86 -1.05 -12.34
N ALA A 136 -6.53 -2.09 -11.86
CA ALA A 136 -6.77 -3.34 -12.60
C ALA A 136 -7.66 -3.14 -13.85
N ARG A 137 -8.53 -2.11 -13.85
CA ARG A 137 -9.44 -1.83 -14.97
C ARG A 137 -8.79 -1.02 -16.10
N ILE A 138 -7.61 -0.44 -15.87
CA ILE A 138 -6.94 0.43 -16.84
C ILE A 138 -5.67 -0.28 -17.33
N ILE A 139 -5.84 -1.05 -18.41
CA ILE A 139 -4.77 -1.78 -19.08
C ILE A 139 -4.39 -0.99 -20.34
N ALA A 140 -3.14 -0.57 -20.44
CA ALA A 140 -2.62 0.13 -21.61
C ALA A 140 -1.63 -0.76 -22.35
N CYS A 141 -2.08 -1.37 -23.45
CA CYS A 141 -1.20 -2.12 -24.33
C CYS A 141 -0.43 -1.15 -25.24
N ALA A 142 0.91 -1.23 -25.25
CA ALA A 142 1.71 -0.44 -26.18
C ALA A 142 1.39 -0.82 -27.64
N PRO A 143 1.30 0.16 -28.57
CA PRO A 143 1.10 -0.12 -29.99
C PRO A 143 2.30 -0.90 -30.54
N GLY A 144 2.06 -2.12 -31.03
CA GLY A 144 3.11 -3.03 -31.53
C GLY A 144 3.57 -4.10 -30.54
N ALA A 145 3.06 -4.13 -29.30
CA ALA A 145 3.29 -5.25 -28.39
C ALA A 145 2.57 -6.51 -28.92
N VAL A 146 3.36 -7.53 -29.28
CA VAL A 146 2.87 -8.81 -29.82
C VAL A 146 2.55 -9.82 -28.73
N SER A 147 3.07 -9.61 -27.50
CA SER A 147 3.04 -10.61 -26.42
C SER A 147 3.12 -9.96 -25.02
N GLY A 148 2.11 -9.19 -24.62
CA GLY A 148 1.92 -8.84 -23.21
C GLY A 148 0.81 -9.71 -22.64
N SER A 149 1.07 -10.51 -21.61
CA SER A 149 0.01 -11.25 -20.92
C SER A 149 0.19 -11.16 -19.42
N GLY A 150 -0.93 -11.03 -18.72
CA GLY A 150 -0.93 -10.94 -17.28
C GLY A 150 -2.23 -11.48 -16.71
N SER A 151 -2.20 -11.76 -15.43
CA SER A 151 -3.36 -12.15 -14.66
C SER A 151 -3.47 -11.30 -13.41
N GLY A 152 -4.70 -11.04 -12.99
CA GLY A 152 -5.00 -10.34 -11.77
C GLY A 152 -6.22 -10.94 -11.11
N SER A 153 -6.37 -10.67 -9.83
CA SER A 153 -7.56 -11.05 -9.08
C SER A 153 -8.31 -9.75 -8.77
N GLY A 154 -9.40 -9.49 -9.49
CA GLY A 154 -10.33 -8.42 -9.13
C GLY A 154 -11.08 -8.83 -7.87
N PHE A 155 -11.15 -7.95 -6.88
CA PHE A 155 -11.79 -8.29 -5.61
C PHE A 155 -13.32 -8.38 -5.76
N LEU A 156 -13.89 -7.60 -6.70
CA LEU A 156 -15.33 -7.57 -7.00
C LEU A 156 -15.69 -8.27 -8.32
N SER A 157 -14.77 -8.33 -9.27
CA SER A 157 -15.02 -8.82 -10.63
C SER A 157 -14.50 -10.25 -10.90
N GLY A 158 -13.86 -10.89 -9.92
CA GLY A 158 -13.26 -12.22 -10.08
C GLY A 158 -11.84 -12.17 -10.66
N SER A 159 -11.24 -13.34 -10.83
CA SER A 159 -9.95 -13.48 -11.50
C SER A 159 -10.08 -13.08 -12.96
N TYR A 160 -9.09 -12.37 -13.48
CA TYR A 160 -9.03 -12.01 -14.88
C TYR A 160 -7.66 -12.32 -15.45
N THR A 161 -7.66 -12.76 -16.69
CA THR A 161 -6.47 -12.88 -17.52
C THR A 161 -6.60 -11.90 -18.66
N TYR A 162 -5.52 -11.23 -19.04
CA TYR A 162 -5.52 -10.35 -20.19
C TYR A 162 -4.36 -10.69 -21.12
N THR A 163 -4.59 -10.51 -22.42
CA THR A 163 -3.58 -10.58 -23.46
C THR A 163 -3.62 -9.30 -24.29
N CYS A 164 -2.46 -8.72 -24.52
CA CYS A 164 -2.26 -7.57 -25.40
C CYS A 164 -1.94 -8.09 -26.80
N GLN A 165 -2.83 -7.80 -27.76
CA GLN A 165 -2.64 -8.13 -29.17
C GLN A 165 -2.89 -6.89 -30.02
N ASN A 166 -1.88 -6.46 -30.79
CA ASN A 166 -1.97 -5.30 -31.71
C ASN A 166 -2.47 -4.01 -31.03
N GLY A 167 -2.02 -3.73 -29.80
CA GLY A 167 -2.43 -2.54 -29.05
C GLY A 167 -3.84 -2.60 -28.44
N ARG A 168 -4.51 -3.76 -28.47
CA ARG A 168 -5.78 -4.00 -27.77
C ARG A 168 -5.61 -5.00 -26.64
N ALA A 169 -6.24 -4.72 -25.50
CA ALA A 169 -6.34 -5.66 -24.38
C ALA A 169 -7.56 -6.57 -24.58
N ILE A 170 -7.33 -7.87 -24.68
CA ILE A 170 -8.37 -8.89 -24.63
C ILE A 170 -8.41 -9.41 -23.20
N VAL A 171 -9.51 -9.14 -22.48
CA VAL A 171 -9.67 -9.53 -21.06
C VAL A 171 -10.68 -10.66 -20.96
N THR A 172 -10.27 -11.76 -20.34
CA THR A 172 -11.11 -12.90 -20.01
C THR A 172 -11.33 -12.95 -18.50
N TRP A 173 -12.57 -12.80 -18.07
CA TRP A 173 -13.00 -12.93 -16.68
C TRP A 173 -13.34 -14.40 -16.40
N GLN A 174 -12.83 -14.93 -15.29
CA GLN A 174 -13.08 -16.29 -14.79
C GLN A 174 -13.97 -16.25 -13.56
#